data_AF-A0A1V4HGG3-F1
#
_entry.id   AF-A0A1V4HGG3-F1
#
_cell.length_a   1.000
_cell.length_b   1.000
_cell.length_c   1.000
_cell.angle_alpha   90.00
_cell.angle_beta   90.00
_cell.angle_gamma   90.00
#
_symmetry.space_group_name_H-M   'P 1'
#
loop_
_entity.id
_entity.type
_entity.pdbx_description
1 polymer ?
#
loop_
_entity_poly.entity_id
_entity_poly.type
_entity_poly.pdbx_seq_one_letter_code
_entity_poly.pdbx_strand_id
1 'polypeptide(L)'
;MYPEPLSVLDKEECTTKLTQACKITRIECFRFDCELSDQLQPGHSNDCHCGLLTISTNLGTNGLGEFVIPCESLKGDFVQWAIVFQKLKGLTPEDGLVYIHQKEVAWGTVRAHLMKSVLMDLFDKLEHSAAGKKERSFPGNRTYLFDHSQTYISF
;
A
#
# COMPACT_ATOMS: atom_id res chain seq x y z
N MET A 1 -24.60 -33.46 -24.84
CA MET A 1 -23.30 -33.45 -24.15
C MET A 1 -23.13 -32.05 -23.59
N TYR A 2 -23.52 -31.81 -22.35
CA TYR A 2 -23.30 -30.51 -21.70
C TYR A 2 -21.86 -30.49 -21.17
N PRO A 3 -21.11 -29.38 -21.32
CA PRO A 3 -19.78 -29.30 -20.71
C PRO A 3 -19.95 -29.31 -19.19
N GLU A 4 -19.16 -30.13 -18.52
CA GLU A 4 -19.07 -30.17 -17.05
C GLU A 4 -18.70 -28.80 -16.49
N PRO A 5 -19.31 -28.36 -15.38
CA PRO A 5 -18.93 -27.11 -14.75
C PRO A 5 -17.53 -27.28 -14.14
N LEU A 6 -16.58 -26.44 -14.58
CA LEU A 6 -15.23 -26.35 -14.03
C LEU A 6 -15.31 -26.27 -12.50
N SER A 7 -14.66 -27.23 -11.84
CA SER A 7 -14.80 -27.49 -10.42
C SER A 7 -14.21 -26.34 -9.59
N VAL A 8 -14.82 -26.06 -8.44
CA VAL A 8 -14.38 -25.03 -7.49
C VAL A 8 -12.92 -25.23 -7.03
N LEU A 9 -12.44 -26.49 -7.04
CA LEU A 9 -11.06 -26.88 -6.74
C LEU A 9 -10.04 -26.26 -7.69
N ASP A 10 -10.34 -26.16 -8.98
CA ASP A 10 -9.41 -25.62 -9.97
C ASP A 10 -9.18 -24.11 -9.78
N LYS A 11 -10.17 -23.40 -9.23
CA LYS A 11 -10.07 -21.98 -8.90
C LYS A 11 -9.22 -21.74 -7.66
N GLU A 12 -9.39 -22.54 -6.61
CA GLU A 12 -8.61 -22.39 -5.37
C GLU A 12 -7.13 -22.71 -5.60
N GLU A 13 -6.82 -23.76 -6.37
CA GLU A 13 -5.44 -24.12 -6.68
C GLU A 13 -4.75 -23.10 -7.61
N CYS A 14 -5.46 -22.54 -8.58
CA CYS A 14 -4.97 -21.48 -9.46
C CYS A 14 -4.74 -20.17 -8.70
N THR A 15 -5.66 -19.81 -7.80
CA THR A 15 -5.54 -18.61 -6.96
C THR A 15 -4.32 -18.74 -6.05
N THR A 16 -4.14 -19.89 -5.39
CA THR A 16 -2.98 -20.15 -4.50
C THR A 16 -1.64 -20.08 -5.26
N LYS A 17 -1.58 -20.59 -6.50
CA LYS A 17 -0.38 -20.47 -7.35
C LYS A 17 -0.11 -19.03 -7.79
N LEU A 18 -1.16 -18.26 -8.09
CA LEU A 18 -1.05 -16.84 -8.42
C LEU A 18 -0.55 -16.01 -7.23
N THR A 19 -1.01 -16.29 -6.01
CA THR A 19 -0.53 -15.58 -4.80
C THR A 19 0.95 -15.89 -4.51
N GLN A 20 1.40 -17.13 -4.74
CA GLN A 20 2.82 -17.49 -4.59
C GLN A 20 3.73 -16.84 -5.63
N ALA A 21 3.24 -16.62 -6.84
CA ALA A 21 3.97 -15.92 -7.91
C ALA A 21 3.85 -14.38 -7.80
N CYS A 22 2.86 -13.87 -7.08
CA CYS A 22 2.65 -12.44 -6.85
C CYS A 22 3.72 -11.91 -5.90
N LYS A 23 4.64 -11.09 -6.41
CA LYS A 23 5.72 -10.48 -5.65
C LYS A 23 5.58 -8.98 -5.65
N ILE A 24 5.86 -8.36 -4.50
CA ILE A 24 5.97 -6.91 -4.36
C ILE A 24 7.18 -6.44 -5.15
N THR A 25 6.97 -5.62 -6.18
CA THR A 25 8.04 -5.12 -7.06
C THR A 25 8.39 -3.68 -6.76
N ARG A 26 7.46 -2.92 -6.18
CA ARG A 26 7.64 -1.49 -5.94
C ARG A 26 6.87 -1.03 -4.74
N ILE A 27 7.49 -0.14 -3.97
CA ILE A 27 6.87 0.53 -2.82
C ILE A 27 7.14 2.02 -2.97
N GLU A 28 6.11 2.84 -2.93
CA GLU A 28 6.25 4.29 -3.03
C GLU A 28 5.60 4.99 -1.86
N CYS A 29 6.26 6.04 -1.37
CA CYS A 29 5.73 6.92 -0.34
C CYS A 29 5.69 8.35 -0.89
N PHE A 30 4.52 8.97 -0.81
CA PHE A 30 4.27 10.36 -1.15
C PHE A 30 3.93 11.09 0.14
N ARG A 31 4.76 12.06 0.56
CA ARG A 31 4.40 13.00 1.62
C ARG A 31 3.81 14.23 0.95
N PHE A 32 2.56 14.54 1.27
CA PHE A 32 1.86 15.67 0.69
C PHE A 32 2.48 17.00 1.12
N ASP A 33 2.32 18.03 0.28
CA ASP A 33 2.62 19.41 0.66
C ASP A 33 1.60 19.97 1.66
N CYS A 34 1.83 21.19 2.15
CA CYS A 34 0.93 21.83 3.10
C CYS A 34 -0.45 22.10 2.51
N GLU A 35 -0.55 22.43 1.21
CA GLU A 35 -1.81 22.74 0.54
C GLU A 35 -2.72 21.51 0.49
N LEU A 36 -2.22 20.39 -0.03
CA LEU A 36 -2.98 19.14 -0.09
C LEU A 36 -3.22 18.56 1.31
N SER A 37 -2.28 18.72 2.24
CA SER A 37 -2.49 18.33 3.63
C SER A 37 -3.63 19.11 4.29
N ASP A 38 -3.72 20.43 4.08
CA ASP A 38 -4.82 21.27 4.59
C ASP A 38 -6.17 20.94 3.94
N GLN A 39 -6.17 20.61 2.64
CA GLN A 39 -7.39 20.21 1.95
C GLN A 39 -7.96 18.89 2.52
N LEU A 40 -7.08 17.93 2.84
CA LEU A 40 -7.48 16.61 3.34
C LEU A 40 -7.67 16.57 4.87
N GLN A 41 -6.95 17.41 5.60
CA GLN A 41 -7.00 17.52 7.06
C GLN A 41 -7.08 19.01 7.48
N PRO A 42 -8.23 19.67 7.30
CA PRO A 42 -8.37 21.10 7.57
C PRO A 42 -7.99 21.48 9.00
N GLY A 43 -7.06 22.43 9.12
CA GLY A 43 -6.61 22.95 10.42
C GLY A 43 -5.49 22.16 11.09
N HIS A 44 -4.94 21.14 10.41
CA HIS A 44 -3.89 20.28 10.95
C HIS A 44 -2.64 20.16 10.05
N SER A 45 -2.52 20.94 8.96
CA SER A 45 -1.38 20.83 8.03
C SER A 45 0.00 21.02 8.66
N ASN A 46 0.09 21.84 9.71
CA ASN A 46 1.35 22.08 10.41
C ASN A 46 1.60 21.08 11.55
N ASP A 47 0.57 20.35 11.98
CA ASP A 47 0.62 19.46 13.15
C ASP A 47 0.87 17.99 12.77
N CYS A 48 0.76 17.67 11.48
CA CYS A 48 0.94 16.31 11.00
C CYS A 48 1.57 16.21 9.60
N HIS A 49 2.22 15.09 9.35
CA HIS A 49 2.66 14.65 8.03
C HIS A 49 1.63 13.69 7.46
N CYS A 50 1.01 14.10 6.36
CA CYS A 50 0.04 13.30 5.62
C CYS A 50 0.65 12.76 4.34
N GLY A 51 0.11 11.65 3.84
CA GLY A 51 0.58 11.10 2.59
C GLY A 51 -0.07 9.81 2.17
N LEU A 52 0.49 9.26 1.08
CA LEU A 52 0.05 8.03 0.45
C LEU A 52 1.21 7.04 0.35
N LEU A 53 0.95 5.80 0.73
CA LEU A 53 1.80 4.65 0.47
C LEU A 53 1.15 3.82 -0.64
N THR A 54 1.93 3.44 -1.65
CA THR A 54 1.50 2.49 -2.68
C THR A 54 2.44 1.30 -2.74
N ILE A 55 1.87 0.13 -3.04
CA ILE A 55 2.60 -1.10 -3.36
C ILE A 55 2.18 -1.53 -4.75
N SER A 56 3.11 -1.97 -5.58
CA SER A 56 2.80 -2.61 -6.85
C SER A 56 3.41 -4.00 -6.89
N THR A 57 2.75 -4.91 -7.60
CA THR A 57 3.21 -6.29 -7.78
C THR A 57 3.66 -6.55 -9.21
N ASN A 58 4.37 -7.64 -9.42
CA ASN A 58 4.73 -8.13 -10.75
C ASN A 58 3.53 -8.49 -11.64
N LEU A 59 2.34 -8.66 -11.06
CA LEU A 59 1.09 -8.93 -11.79
C LEU A 59 0.37 -7.64 -12.23
N GLY A 60 0.94 -6.46 -11.95
CA GLY A 60 0.36 -5.17 -12.31
C GLY A 60 -0.72 -4.67 -11.35
N THR A 61 -1.06 -5.44 -10.31
CA THR A 61 -1.98 -5.00 -9.26
C THR A 61 -1.26 -4.06 -8.29
N ASN A 62 -1.99 -3.09 -7.76
CA ASN A 62 -1.47 -2.18 -6.74
C ASN A 62 -2.35 -2.18 -5.49
N GLY A 63 -1.72 -1.96 -4.33
CA GLY A 63 -2.37 -1.63 -3.08
C GLY A 63 -2.06 -0.19 -2.71
N LEU A 64 -2.97 0.47 -1.99
CA LEU A 64 -2.76 1.83 -1.49
C LEU A 64 -3.22 2.00 -0.04
N GLY A 65 -2.64 2.99 0.64
CA GLY A 65 -3.05 3.39 1.98
C GLY A 65 -2.59 4.79 2.31
N GLU A 66 -3.49 5.56 2.91
CA GLU A 66 -3.22 6.91 3.39
C GLU A 66 -2.64 6.86 4.80
N PHE A 67 -1.75 7.79 5.13
CA PHE A 67 -1.22 7.92 6.48
C PHE A 67 -1.30 9.36 6.98
N VAL A 68 -1.40 9.48 8.30
CA VAL A 68 -1.28 10.73 9.05
C VAL A 68 -0.36 10.44 10.23
N ILE A 69 0.72 11.21 10.35
CA ILE A 69 1.71 11.06 11.42
C ILE A 69 1.80 12.41 12.13
N PRO A 70 1.46 12.52 13.42
CA PRO A 70 1.69 13.75 14.17
C PRO A 70 3.16 14.17 14.08
N CYS A 71 3.46 15.45 13.88
CA CYS A 71 4.84 15.95 13.73
C CYS A 71 5.74 15.51 14.91
N GLU A 72 5.19 15.51 16.13
CA GLU A 72 5.89 15.06 17.34
C GLU A 72 6.23 13.57 17.36
N SER A 73 5.51 12.77 16.57
CA SER A 73 5.68 11.31 16.49
C SER A 73 6.71 10.87 15.46
N LEU A 74 7.10 11.75 14.53
CA LEU A 74 8.12 11.43 13.52
C LEU A 74 9.52 11.58 14.13
N LYS A 75 10.13 10.45 14.51
CA LYS A 75 11.54 10.42 14.89
C LYS A 75 12.41 10.31 13.63
N GLY A 76 13.22 11.33 13.38
CA GLY A 76 14.10 11.38 12.21
C GLY A 76 13.42 12.01 10.99
N ASP A 77 14.00 11.81 9.81
CA ASP A 77 13.40 12.29 8.56
C ASP A 77 12.41 11.28 7.95
N PHE A 78 11.67 11.72 6.94
CA PHE A 78 10.69 10.87 6.25
C PHE A 78 11.32 9.67 5.54
N VAL A 79 12.58 9.78 5.09
CA VAL A 79 13.32 8.68 4.47
C VAL A 79 13.61 7.59 5.50
N GLN A 80 14.14 7.97 6.66
CA GLN A 80 14.39 7.08 7.79
C GLN A 80 13.10 6.42 8.29
N TRP A 81 11.97 7.13 8.24
CA TRP A 81 10.69 6.54 8.58
C TRP A 81 10.25 5.46 7.58
N ALA A 82 10.39 5.72 6.28
CA ALA A 82 9.95 4.82 5.19
C ALA A 82 10.92 3.67 4.89
N ILE A 83 12.21 3.80 5.24
CA ILE A 83 13.30 2.87 4.87
C ILE A 83 13.03 1.41 5.27
N VAL A 84 12.19 1.19 6.28
CA VAL A 84 11.86 -0.15 6.76
C VAL A 84 11.05 -0.94 5.75
N PHE A 85 10.24 -0.27 4.92
CA PHE A 85 9.36 -0.90 3.95
C PHE A 85 10.11 -1.57 2.82
N GLN A 86 11.34 -1.11 2.49
CA GLN A 86 12.15 -1.70 1.44
C GLN A 86 12.34 -3.23 1.59
N LYS A 87 12.30 -3.75 2.82
CA LYS A 87 12.50 -5.17 3.13
C LYS A 87 11.33 -6.06 2.67
N LEU A 88 10.19 -5.46 2.31
CA LEU A 88 9.05 -6.16 1.75
C LEU A 88 9.17 -6.39 0.24
N LYS A 89 10.08 -5.68 -0.45
CA LYS A 89 10.30 -5.87 -1.87
C LYS A 89 10.81 -7.29 -2.15
N GLY A 90 10.21 -7.94 -3.13
CA GLY A 90 10.49 -9.33 -3.50
C GLY A 90 9.75 -10.37 -2.66
N LEU A 91 9.03 -9.98 -1.61
CA LEU A 91 8.16 -10.88 -0.85
C LEU A 91 6.82 -11.07 -1.55
N THR A 92 6.13 -12.17 -1.26
CA THR A 92 4.69 -12.24 -1.54
C THR A 92 3.93 -11.31 -0.59
N PRO A 93 2.71 -10.88 -0.92
CA PRO A 93 1.84 -10.18 0.03
C PRO A 93 1.63 -10.95 1.34
N GLU A 94 1.52 -12.27 1.28
CA GLU A 94 1.36 -13.15 2.45
C GLU A 94 2.62 -13.16 3.34
N ASP A 95 3.80 -13.40 2.73
CA ASP A 95 5.09 -13.31 3.43
C ASP A 95 5.31 -11.91 4.02
N GLY A 96 4.83 -10.88 3.31
CA GLY A 96 4.84 -9.49 3.76
C GLY A 96 4.03 -9.29 5.04
N LEU A 97 2.80 -9.82 5.10
CA LEU A 97 1.98 -9.78 6.31
C LEU A 97 2.67 -10.46 7.50
N VAL A 98 3.24 -11.65 7.28
CA VAL A 98 3.99 -12.38 8.31
C VAL A 98 5.18 -11.55 8.80
N TYR A 99 5.94 -10.96 7.87
CA TYR A 99 7.08 -10.10 8.20
C TYR A 99 6.66 -8.87 9.01
N ILE A 100 5.57 -8.20 8.63
CA ILE A 100 5.05 -7.02 9.36
C ILE A 100 4.64 -7.41 10.78
N HIS A 101 3.98 -8.55 10.95
CA HIS A 101 3.59 -9.02 12.29
C HIS A 101 4.82 -9.26 13.18
N GLN A 102 5.89 -9.85 12.63
CA GLN A 102 7.16 -10.02 13.36
C GLN A 102 7.86 -8.68 13.68
N LYS A 103 7.59 -7.62 12.92
CA LYS A 103 8.22 -6.30 13.07
C LYS A 103 7.34 -5.27 13.77
N GLU A 104 6.12 -5.63 14.17
CA GLU A 104 5.12 -4.69 14.69
C GLU A 104 5.64 -3.82 15.85
N VAL A 105 6.36 -4.42 16.79
CA VAL A 105 6.97 -3.68 17.93
C VAL A 105 8.08 -2.73 17.45
N ALA A 106 8.93 -3.16 16.52
CA ALA A 106 10.05 -2.36 16.03
C ALA A 106 9.61 -1.24 15.06
N TRP A 107 8.53 -1.47 14.32
CA TRP A 107 7.94 -0.51 13.39
C TRP A 107 7.00 0.47 14.10
N GLY A 108 6.46 0.07 15.26
CA GLY A 108 5.41 0.83 15.92
C GLY A 108 4.09 0.73 15.15
N THR A 109 3.03 1.16 15.83
CA THR A 109 1.64 0.97 15.40
C THR A 109 1.34 1.61 14.04
N VAL A 110 1.78 2.85 13.82
CA VAL A 110 1.47 3.60 12.59
C VAL A 110 2.00 2.92 11.35
N ARG A 111 3.30 2.57 11.31
CA ARG A 111 3.93 1.92 10.15
C ARG A 111 3.38 0.52 9.91
N ALA A 112 3.18 -0.26 10.97
CA ALA A 112 2.63 -1.60 10.86
C ALA A 112 1.18 -1.57 10.36
N HIS A 113 0.34 -0.69 10.92
CA HIS A 113 -1.06 -0.58 10.52
C HIS A 113 -1.21 -0.06 9.08
N LEU A 114 -0.45 0.97 8.70
CA LEU A 114 -0.42 1.46 7.32
C LEU A 114 -0.10 0.34 6.35
N MET A 115 0.99 -0.37 6.57
CA MET A 115 1.42 -1.43 5.65
C MET A 115 0.42 -2.59 5.60
N LYS A 116 -0.17 -2.98 6.75
CA LYS A 116 -1.27 -3.96 6.78
C LYS A 116 -2.45 -3.47 5.92
N SER A 117 -2.86 -2.21 6.05
CA SER A 117 -3.93 -1.63 5.25
C SER A 117 -3.65 -1.69 3.75
N VAL A 118 -2.42 -1.38 3.33
CA VAL A 118 -2.02 -1.44 1.91
C VAL A 118 -2.05 -2.86 1.37
N LEU A 119 -1.61 -3.83 2.15
CA LEU A 119 -1.68 -5.23 1.76
C LEU A 119 -3.13 -5.72 1.70
N MET A 120 -4.01 -5.30 2.63
CA MET A 120 -5.43 -5.63 2.57
C MET A 120 -6.10 -5.07 1.32
N ASP A 121 -5.84 -3.81 0.95
CA ASP A 121 -6.33 -3.24 -0.31
C ASP A 121 -5.80 -4.00 -1.54
N LEU A 122 -4.55 -4.44 -1.49
CA LEU A 122 -3.97 -5.30 -2.53
C LEU A 122 -4.67 -6.65 -2.63
N PHE A 123 -4.93 -7.33 -1.50
CA PHE A 123 -5.65 -8.61 -1.47
C PHE A 123 -7.06 -8.46 -2.03
N ASP A 124 -7.80 -7.44 -1.59
CA ASP A 124 -9.13 -7.12 -2.11
C ASP A 124 -9.11 -7.02 -3.64
N LYS A 125 -8.12 -6.35 -4.22
CA LYS A 125 -8.00 -6.18 -5.67
C LYS A 125 -7.54 -7.45 -6.40
N LEU A 126 -6.69 -8.26 -5.77
CA LEU A 126 -6.27 -9.56 -6.32
C LEU A 126 -7.45 -10.54 -6.39
N GLU A 127 -8.29 -10.57 -5.36
CA GLU A 127 -9.49 -11.42 -5.30
C GLU A 127 -10.61 -10.92 -6.21
N HIS A 128 -10.77 -9.60 -6.35
CA HIS A 128 -11.88 -8.97 -7.07
C HIS A 128 -11.48 -8.37 -8.42
N SER A 129 -10.49 -8.94 -9.10
CA SER A 129 -9.96 -8.52 -10.42
C SER A 129 -11.04 -8.18 -11.50
N ALA A 130 -12.28 -8.62 -11.33
CA ALA A 130 -13.41 -8.34 -12.23
C ALA A 130 -14.39 -7.22 -11.81
N ALA A 131 -14.31 -6.69 -10.58
CA ALA A 131 -15.27 -5.70 -10.08
C ALA A 131 -14.57 -4.36 -9.84
N GLY A 132 -14.70 -3.45 -10.82
CA GLY A 132 -14.24 -2.07 -10.72
C GLY A 132 -14.86 -1.36 -9.51
N LYS A 133 -14.22 -1.46 -8.34
CA LYS A 133 -14.48 -0.57 -7.23
C LYS A 133 -13.97 0.80 -7.64
N LYS A 134 -14.84 1.81 -7.51
CA LYS A 134 -14.53 3.23 -7.72
C LYS A 134 -13.24 3.56 -6.99
N GLU A 135 -12.15 3.74 -7.75
CA GLU A 135 -10.97 4.42 -7.27
C GLU A 135 -11.44 5.74 -6.65
N ARG A 136 -11.08 5.99 -5.38
CA ARG A 136 -11.02 7.38 -4.91
C ARG A 136 -10.23 8.14 -5.97
N SER A 137 -10.69 9.28 -6.43
CA SER A 137 -10.22 9.97 -7.64
C SER A 137 -8.77 10.52 -7.59
N PHE A 138 -8.03 10.28 -6.51
CA PHE A 138 -6.71 10.84 -6.22
C PHE A 138 -5.49 9.98 -6.62
N PRO A 139 -5.45 8.64 -6.43
CA PRO A 139 -4.23 7.83 -6.61
C PRO A 139 -3.88 7.51 -8.08
N GLY A 140 -4.85 7.58 -9.00
CA GLY A 140 -4.63 7.21 -10.40
C GLY A 140 -3.80 8.23 -11.18
N ASN A 141 -3.78 9.50 -10.75
CA ASN A 141 -3.03 10.55 -11.43
C ASN A 141 -1.68 10.77 -10.75
N ARG A 142 -0.66 10.05 -11.22
CA ARG A 142 0.71 10.20 -10.71
C ARG A 142 1.25 11.61 -10.84
N THR A 143 0.89 12.34 -11.90
CA THR A 143 1.32 13.74 -12.09
C THR A 143 0.80 14.61 -10.95
N TYR A 144 -0.49 14.48 -10.63
CA TYR A 144 -1.09 15.18 -9.48
C TYR A 144 -0.37 14.86 -8.17
N LEU A 145 -0.05 13.58 -7.92
CA LEU A 145 0.70 13.21 -6.72
C LEU A 145 2.08 13.84 -6.68
N PHE A 146 2.80 13.94 -7.80
CA PHE A 146 4.10 14.61 -7.84
C PHE A 146 4.00 16.11 -7.64
N ASP A 147 2.99 16.76 -8.24
CA ASP A 147 2.78 18.20 -8.13
C ASP A 147 2.39 18.61 -6.69
N HIS A 148 1.72 17.72 -5.95
CA HIS A 148 1.23 17.96 -4.59
C HIS A 148 1.96 17.18 -3.50
N SER A 149 3.18 16.71 -3.78
CA SER A 149 4.03 16.05 -2.79
C SER A 149 5.27 16.85 -2.48
N GLN A 150 5.51 17.10 -1.20
CA GLN A 150 6.75 17.69 -0.71
C GLN A 150 7.91 16.69 -0.72
N THR A 151 7.63 15.39 -0.62
CA THR A 151 8.68 14.36 -0.63
C THR A 151 8.16 13.08 -1.27
N TYR A 152 9.00 12.48 -2.11
CA TYR A 152 8.74 11.21 -2.78
C TYR A 152 9.87 10.21 -2.52
N ILE A 153 9.50 8.98 -2.19
CA ILE A 153 10.43 7.86 -1.99
C ILE A 153 9.93 6.66 -2.78
N SER A 154 10.83 5.98 -3.50
CA SER A 154 10.55 4.71 -4.17
C SER A 154 11.60 3.68 -3.78
N PHE A 155 11.15 2.48 -3.43
CA PHE A 155 11.99 1.31 -3.18
C PHE A 155 11.82 0.25 -4.27
#